data_AF-A0A5E3WTS4-F1
#
_entry.id   AF-A0A5E3WTS4-F1
#
_cell.length_a   1.000
_cell.length_b   1.000
_cell.length_c   1.000
_cell.angle_alpha   90.00
_cell.angle_beta   90.00
_cell.angle_gamma   90.00
#
_symmetry.space_group_name_H-M   'P 1'
#
loop_
_entity.id
_entity.type
_entity.pdbx_description
1 polymer ?
#
loop_
_entity_poly.entity_id
_entity_poly.type
_entity_poly.pdbx_seq_one_letter_code
_entity_poly.pdbx_strand_id
1 'polypeptide(L)'
;MSNGPQLYSDPWAKRNAWRRNPVFSKRQMFANLFPGFGIAVVAFTTYVLADNLVFSQSKKRRPLFLIRPCPEQRSRAPLPHVKIHAPCLCRVGG
;
A
#
# COMPACT_ATOMS: atom_id res chain seq x y z
N MET A 1 19.03 24.96 6.26
CA MET A 1 20.00 25.75 5.48
C MET A 1 20.65 26.66 6.48
N SER A 2 21.97 26.55 6.63
CA SER A 2 22.75 27.10 7.74
C SER A 2 22.60 28.63 7.84
N ASN A 3 21.88 29.10 8.87
CA ASN A 3 21.91 30.48 9.36
C ASN A 3 22.90 30.56 10.52
N GLY A 4 24.18 30.30 10.23
CA GLY A 4 25.29 30.65 11.12
C GLY A 4 26.05 31.83 10.52
N PRO A 5 26.77 32.63 11.32
CA PRO A 5 27.58 33.74 10.80
C PRO A 5 28.63 33.17 9.82
N GLN A 6 28.52 33.55 8.55
CA GLN A 6 29.35 33.04 7.46
C GLN A 6 30.75 33.68 7.58
N LEU A 7 31.71 33.01 8.22
CA LEU A 7 33.11 33.49 8.30
C LEU A 7 33.81 33.57 6.92
N TYR A 8 33.21 32.96 5.88
CA TYR A 8 33.61 33.10 4.49
C TYR A 8 32.41 32.82 3.59
N SER A 9 31.98 33.80 2.79
CA SER A 9 30.94 33.61 1.77
C SER A 9 31.58 33.21 0.46
N ASP A 10 31.12 32.13 -0.17
CA ASP A 10 31.68 31.68 -1.43
C ASP A 10 31.38 32.71 -2.55
N PRO A 11 32.39 33.27 -3.24
CA PRO A 11 32.18 34.32 -4.25
C PRO A 11 31.44 33.83 -5.50
N TRP A 12 31.27 32.50 -5.63
CA TRP A 12 30.56 31.84 -6.73
C TRP A 12 29.13 31.41 -6.35
N ALA A 13 28.67 31.74 -5.13
CA ALA A 13 27.34 31.39 -4.62
C ALA A 13 26.23 31.81 -5.58
N LYS A 14 26.30 33.06 -6.06
CA LYS A 14 25.31 33.64 -6.98
C LYS A 14 25.29 32.91 -8.33
N ARG A 15 26.43 32.41 -8.80
CA ARG A 15 26.53 31.61 -10.03
C ARG A 15 26.06 30.16 -9.81
N ASN A 16 26.24 29.60 -8.62
CA ASN A 16 25.78 28.25 -8.29
C ASN A 16 24.31 28.21 -7.80
N ALA A 17 23.68 29.36 -7.61
CA ALA A 17 22.31 29.47 -7.13
C ALA A 17 21.31 28.76 -8.05
N TRP A 18 21.49 28.80 -9.38
CA TRP A 18 20.58 28.14 -10.33
C TRP A 18 20.54 26.61 -10.18
N ARG A 19 21.59 25.98 -9.62
CA ARG A 19 21.60 24.53 -9.34
C ARG A 19 20.80 24.17 -8.09
N ARG A 20 20.65 25.12 -7.18
CA ARG A 20 19.93 24.96 -5.91
C ARG A 20 18.48 25.41 -6.07
N ASN A 21 17.74 24.74 -6.94
CA ASN A 21 16.30 24.95 -7.04
C ASN A 21 15.54 24.13 -5.99
N PRO A 22 14.43 24.64 -5.43
CA PRO A 22 13.58 23.89 -4.51
C PRO A 22 12.97 22.63 -5.15
N VAL A 23 12.82 22.63 -6.48
CA VAL A 23 12.38 21.48 -7.29
C VAL A 23 13.36 20.30 -7.19
N PHE A 24 14.66 20.59 -7.13
CA PHE A 24 15.71 19.57 -7.00
C PHE A 24 16.17 19.38 -5.55
N SER A 25 15.34 19.79 -4.59
CA SER A 25 15.63 19.55 -3.17
C SER A 25 15.56 18.04 -2.88
N LYS A 26 16.53 17.54 -2.10
CA LYS A 26 16.59 16.13 -1.66
C LYS A 26 15.26 15.66 -1.08
N ARG A 27 14.58 16.53 -0.33
CA ARG A 27 13.27 16.23 0.28
C ARG A 27 12.18 15.95 -0.75
N GLN A 28 12.15 16.70 -1.84
CA GLN A 28 11.16 16.51 -2.91
C GLN A 28 11.46 15.23 -3.71
N MET A 29 12.74 14.91 -3.92
CA MET A 29 13.15 13.63 -4.51
C MET A 29 12.69 12.44 -3.66
N PHE A 30 12.87 12.49 -2.34
CA PHE A 30 12.40 11.43 -1.44
C PHE A 30 10.88 11.31 -1.35
N ALA A 31 10.16 12.44 -1.40
CA ALA A 31 8.70 12.43 -1.43
C ALA A 31 8.14 11.80 -2.71
N ASN A 32 8.81 12.02 -3.84
CA ASN A 32 8.38 11.51 -5.15
C ASN A 32 8.88 10.09 -5.44
N LEU A 33 9.88 9.60 -4.71
CA LEU A 33 10.44 8.25 -4.89
C LEU A 33 9.41 7.14 -4.60
N PHE A 34 8.53 7.37 -3.64
CA PHE A 34 7.53 6.39 -3.21
C PHE A 34 6.13 7.00 -3.17
N PRO A 35 5.44 7.05 -4.32
CA PRO A 35 4.04 7.50 -4.35
C PRO A 35 3.21 6.57 -3.45
N GLY A 36 2.66 7.11 -2.36
CA GLY A 36 1.84 6.36 -1.41
C GLY A 36 2.54 5.75 -0.21
N PHE A 37 3.85 6.00 0.02
CA PHE A 37 4.56 5.49 1.20
C PHE A 37 3.89 5.88 2.53
N GLY A 38 3.41 7.12 2.65
CA GLY A 38 2.73 7.58 3.86
C GLY A 38 1.47 6.77 4.18
N ILE A 39 0.66 6.44 3.16
CA ILE A 39 -0.57 5.66 3.33
C ILE A 39 -0.23 4.20 3.62
N ALA A 40 0.77 3.65 2.94
CA ALA A 40 1.23 2.27 3.16
C ALA A 40 1.73 2.06 4.59
N VAL A 41 2.52 2.99 5.14
CA VAL A 41 3.00 2.92 6.53
C VAL A 41 1.83 2.98 7.51
N VAL A 42 0.85 3.88 7.31
CA VAL A 42 -0.32 3.98 8.18
C VAL A 42 -1.19 2.72 8.13
N ALA A 43 -1.45 2.18 6.94
CA ALA A 43 -2.20 0.94 6.79
C ALA A 43 -1.49 -0.25 7.45
N PHE A 44 -0.16 -0.31 7.32
CA PHE A 44 0.63 -1.37 7.94
C PHE A 44 0.65 -1.26 9.47
N THR A 45 0.88 -0.08 10.03
CA THR A 45 0.89 0.09 11.50
C THR A 45 -0.48 -0.17 12.12
N THR A 46 -1.56 0.26 11.47
CA THR A 46 -2.93 -0.05 11.92
C THR A 46 -3.22 -1.55 11.90
N TYR A 47 -2.80 -2.27 10.85
CA TYR A 47 -2.90 -3.73 10.80
C TYR A 47 -2.11 -4.41 11.93
N VAL A 48 -0.85 -4.01 12.14
CA VAL A 48 0.00 -4.56 13.21
C VAL A 48 -0.61 -4.31 14.58
N LEU A 49 -1.17 -3.12 14.84
CA LEU A 49 -1.86 -2.83 16.10
C LEU A 49 -3.10 -3.69 16.28
N ALA A 50 -3.90 -3.87 15.23
CA ALA A 50 -5.06 -4.77 15.27
C ALA A 50 -4.63 -6.22 15.55
N ASP A 51 -3.54 -6.68 14.95
CA ASP A 51 -3.05 -8.04 15.14
C ASP A 51 -2.51 -8.30 16.55
N ASN A 52 -1.74 -7.35 17.07
CA ASN A 52 -1.16 -7.48 18.41
C ASN A 52 -2.17 -7.26 19.54
N LEU A 53 -3.22 -6.46 19.34
CA LEU A 53 -4.19 -6.14 20.41
C LEU A 53 -5.51 -6.91 20.29
N VAL A 54 -6.02 -7.11 19.08
CA VAL A 54 -7.33 -7.75 18.85
C VAL A 54 -7.17 -9.25 18.58
N PHE A 55 -6.23 -9.65 17.71
CA PHE A 55 -6.03 -11.06 17.36
C PHE A 55 -5.20 -11.83 18.40
N SER A 56 -4.36 -11.15 19.20
CA SER A 56 -3.60 -11.79 20.29
C SER A 56 -4.48 -12.25 21.47
N GLN A 57 -5.56 -11.51 21.78
CA GLN A 57 -6.53 -11.90 22.81
C GLN A 57 -7.52 -12.99 22.36
N SER A 58 -7.59 -13.22 21.04
CA SER A 58 -8.47 -14.23 20.41
C SER A 58 -7.76 -15.56 20.12
N LYS A 59 -6.55 -15.81 20.63
CA LYS A 59 -5.98 -17.17 20.73
C LYS A 59 -6.74 -18.02 21.79
N LYS A 60 -8.08 -18.07 21.71
CA LYS A 60 -8.79 -19.27 22.16
C LYS A 60 -8.43 -20.36 21.16
N ARG A 61 -7.69 -21.37 21.66
CA ARG A 61 -7.25 -22.56 20.93
C ARG A 61 -8.35 -23.03 19.97
N ARG A 62 -8.19 -22.76 18.67
CA ARG A 62 -8.96 -23.47 17.67
C ARG A 62 -8.15 -24.70 17.33
N PRO A 63 -8.64 -25.92 17.64
CA PRO A 63 -8.00 -27.11 17.16
C PRO A 63 -8.00 -27.02 15.64
N LEU A 64 -6.80 -27.15 15.09
CA LEU A 64 -6.51 -27.24 13.68
C LEU A 64 -7.21 -28.50 13.12
N PHE A 65 -8.47 -28.36 12.72
CA PHE A 65 -9.12 -29.30 11.82
C PHE A 65 -9.02 -28.75 10.41
N LEU A 66 -7.93 -29.16 9.79
CA LEU A 66 -7.64 -29.07 8.39
C LEU A 66 -8.62 -29.97 7.63
N ILE A 67 -9.63 -29.39 6.98
CA ILE A 67 -10.17 -29.94 5.73
C ILE A 67 -10.38 -28.75 4.80
N ARG A 68 -9.47 -28.59 3.84
CA ARG A 68 -9.75 -27.81 2.64
C ARG A 68 -10.75 -28.62 1.80
N PRO A 69 -11.90 -28.08 1.39
CA PRO A 69 -12.51 -28.55 0.16
C PRO A 69 -11.57 -28.20 -0.99
N CYS A 70 -11.39 -29.16 -1.90
CA CYS A 70 -10.63 -29.01 -3.13
C CYS A 70 -10.92 -27.68 -3.87
N PRO A 71 -9.93 -27.13 -4.59
CA PRO A 71 -10.17 -26.02 -5.51
C PRO A 71 -11.09 -26.51 -6.65
N GLU A 72 -12.37 -26.15 -6.59
CA GLU A 72 -13.32 -26.43 -7.66
C GLU A 72 -13.07 -25.46 -8.82
N GLN A 73 -12.54 -26.04 -9.90
CA GLN A 73 -12.66 -25.60 -11.30
C GLN A 73 -11.98 -24.28 -11.69
N ARG A 74 -10.68 -24.44 -11.94
CA ARG A 74 -10.04 -23.89 -13.14
C ARG A 74 -10.88 -24.23 -14.38
N SER A 75 -11.77 -23.36 -14.83
CA SER A 75 -12.16 -23.30 -16.24
C SER A 75 -12.95 -22.03 -16.59
N ARG A 76 -12.58 -21.43 -17.72
CA ARG A 76 -13.27 -20.36 -18.49
C ARG A 76 -12.91 -18.90 -18.20
N ALA A 77 -11.77 -18.50 -18.76
CA ALA A 77 -11.79 -17.44 -19.78
C ALA A 77 -10.82 -17.85 -20.90
N PRO A 78 -10.97 -17.41 -22.16
CA PRO A 78 -11.87 -16.38 -22.68
C PRO A 78 -12.66 -16.85 -23.92
N LEU A 79 -13.94 -16.52 -24.04
CA LEU A 79 -14.51 -16.29 -25.37
C LEU A 79 -15.38 -15.03 -25.33
N PRO A 80 -15.12 -14.06 -26.24
CA PRO A 80 -15.86 -12.82 -26.29
C PRO A 80 -17.27 -13.07 -26.81
N HIS A 81 -18.22 -12.29 -26.29
CA HIS A 81 -19.63 -12.26 -26.70
C HIS A 81 -20.41 -13.55 -26.44
N VAL A 82 -21.18 -13.56 -25.35
CA VAL A 82 -22.65 -13.38 -25.37
C VAL A 82 -23.13 -13.38 -23.93
N LYS A 83 -23.79 -12.29 -23.52
CA LYS A 83 -24.57 -12.21 -22.28
C LYS A 83 -25.75 -13.17 -22.39
N ILE A 84 -25.68 -14.31 -21.72
CA ILE A 84 -26.89 -15.09 -21.43
C ILE A 84 -27.28 -14.78 -19.99
N HIS A 85 -28.26 -13.89 -19.86
CA HIS A 85 -29.05 -13.74 -18.65
C HIS A 85 -29.80 -15.07 -18.43
N ALA A 86 -29.45 -15.80 -17.38
CA ALA A 86 -30.26 -16.92 -16.91
C ALA A 86 -30.50 -16.75 -15.40
N PRO A 87 -31.67 -16.26 -14.97
CA PRO A 87 -32.09 -16.32 -13.59
C PRO A 87 -32.56 -17.74 -13.28
N CYS A 88 -31.66 -18.61 -12.84
CA CYS A 88 -32.08 -19.90 -12.29
C CYS A 88 -32.36 -19.75 -10.80
N LEU A 89 -33.67 -19.55 -10.52
CA LEU A 89 -34.34 -19.65 -9.24
C LEU A 89 -33.71 -20.69 -8.29
N CYS A 90 -33.30 -20.24 -7.10
CA CYS A 90 -33.19 -21.13 -5.94
C CYS A 90 -34.62 -21.51 -5.52
N ARG A 91 -35.07 -22.71 -5.87
CA ARG A 91 -36.26 -23.32 -5.28
C ARG A 91 -35.89 -23.82 -3.88
N VAL A 92 -36.23 -23.05 -2.86
CA VAL A 92 -36.22 -23.48 -1.46
C VAL A 92 -37.55 -24.17 -1.18
N GLY A 93 -37.51 -25.48 -0.93
CA GLY A 93 -38.55 -26.24 -0.20
C GLY A 93 -37.79 -27.10 0.81
N GLY A 94 -38.16 -27.19 2.09
CA GLY A 94 -39.52 -27.16 2.63
C GLY A 94 -39.93 -28.59 2.89
#